data_AF-D9PF18-F1
#
_entry.id   AF-D9PF18-F1
#
_cell.length_a   1.000
_cell.length_b   1.000
_cell.length_c   1.000
_cell.angle_alpha   90.00
_cell.angle_beta   90.00
_cell.angle_gamma   90.00
#
_symmetry.space_group_name_H-M   'P 1'
#
loop_
_entity.id
_entity.type
_entity.pdbx_description
1 polymer ?
#
loop_
_entity_poly.entity_id
_entity_poly.type
_entity_poly.pdbx_seq_one_letter_code
_entity_poly.pdbx_strand_id
1 'polypeptide(L)'
;MIITRHGDYFLKFVFADKIIGLNPISKDSKLKTTKFGSDVVLSNVFHKDFNGFDFMSFGDREPFIIKGPGEYEIADVFIKAFGFVSKFDGEDRVVTSYTMLLDGINVGIFGPITSGDQFSNDAFEEFSKSDVFILPIGGGDTFSPKDA
;
A
#
# COMPACT_ATOMS: atom_id res chain seq x y z
N MET A 1 4.17 4.26 16.31
CA MET A 1 3.31 4.12 15.11
C MET A 1 1.96 3.54 15.49
N ILE A 2 0.87 4.04 14.90
CA ILE A 2 -0.50 3.48 15.00
C ILE A 2 -0.96 3.11 13.60
N ILE A 3 -1.47 1.90 13.42
CA ILE A 3 -2.03 1.42 12.15
C ILE A 3 -3.53 1.20 12.36
N THR A 4 -4.35 1.90 11.58
CA THR A 4 -5.82 1.80 11.63
C THR A 4 -6.35 1.23 10.33
N ARG A 5 -7.22 0.22 10.42
CA ARG A 5 -7.93 -0.34 9.26
C ARG A 5 -9.29 0.33 9.09
N HIS A 6 -9.55 0.89 7.91
CA HIS A 6 -10.80 1.58 7.58
C HIS A 6 -11.78 0.72 6.75
N GLY A 7 -11.34 -0.44 6.27
CA GLY A 7 -12.14 -1.39 5.51
C GLY A 7 -11.28 -2.08 4.46
N ASP A 8 -11.57 -3.34 4.16
CA ASP A 8 -10.79 -4.14 3.20
C ASP A 8 -9.25 -4.01 3.42
N TYR A 9 -8.50 -3.54 2.43
CA TYR A 9 -7.06 -3.27 2.50
C TYR A 9 -6.72 -1.76 2.58
N PHE A 10 -7.69 -0.93 2.97
CA PHE A 10 -7.51 0.49 3.24
C PHE A 10 -6.99 0.71 4.66
N LEU A 11 -5.72 1.11 4.77
CA LEU A 11 -5.02 1.37 6.02
C LEU A 11 -4.62 2.83 6.17
N LYS A 12 -4.52 3.27 7.42
CA LYS A 12 -3.96 4.56 7.83
C LYS A 12 -2.82 4.31 8.80
N PHE A 13 -1.65 4.84 8.47
CA PHE A 13 -0.48 4.85 9.34
C PHE A 13 -0.37 6.25 9.96
N VAL A 14 -0.17 6.31 11.27
CA VAL A 14 0.11 7.55 11.99
C VAL A 14 1.40 7.35 12.78
N PHE A 15 2.37 8.22 12.56
CA PHE A 15 3.60 8.27 13.33
C PHE A 15 4.00 9.74 13.52
N ALA A 16 4.32 10.12 14.75
CA ALA A 16 4.49 11.53 15.13
C ALA A 16 3.31 12.40 14.61
N ASP A 17 3.58 13.38 13.75
CA ASP A 17 2.62 14.29 13.11
C ASP A 17 2.21 13.85 11.69
N LYS A 18 2.81 12.78 11.17
CA LYS A 18 2.65 12.30 9.80
C LYS A 18 1.54 11.27 9.67
N ILE A 19 0.82 11.35 8.55
CA ILE A 19 -0.27 10.47 8.19
C ILE A 19 -0.01 9.91 6.79
N ILE A 20 0.03 8.57 6.69
CA ILE A 20 0.12 7.88 5.41
C ILE A 20 -1.18 7.10 5.18
N GLY A 21 -1.83 7.32 4.05
CA GLY A 21 -2.93 6.49 3.57
C GLY A 21 -2.42 5.39 2.66
N LEU A 22 -2.93 4.16 2.80
CA LEU A 22 -2.67 3.05 1.90
C LEU A 22 -3.99 2.56 1.31
N ASN A 23 -4.09 2.52 -0.01
CA ASN A 23 -5.24 2.03 -0.77
C ASN A 23 -6.56 2.69 -0.35
N PRO A 24 -6.68 4.02 -0.40
CA PRO A 24 -7.96 4.66 -0.15
C PRO A 24 -9.01 4.13 -1.12
N ILE A 25 -10.23 3.91 -0.63
CA ILE A 25 -11.33 3.39 -1.44
C ILE A 25 -12.01 4.55 -2.18
N SER A 26 -12.12 4.47 -3.51
CA SER A 26 -12.74 5.51 -4.32
C SER A 26 -14.27 5.53 -4.19
N LYS A 27 -14.89 6.64 -4.62
CA LYS A 27 -16.34 6.79 -4.66
C LYS A 27 -17.05 5.82 -5.61
N ASP A 28 -16.32 5.27 -6.59
CA ASP A 28 -16.86 4.34 -7.60
C ASP A 28 -16.83 2.89 -7.11
N SER A 29 -16.20 2.64 -5.95
CA SER A 29 -16.22 1.36 -5.26
C SER A 29 -17.59 1.09 -4.62
N LYS A 30 -17.89 -0.20 -4.40
CA LYS A 30 -19.03 -0.64 -3.58
C LYS A 30 -18.67 -0.70 -2.09
N LEU A 31 -17.39 -0.59 -1.75
CA LEU A 31 -16.89 -0.68 -0.39
C LEU A 31 -17.13 0.63 0.37
N LYS A 32 -17.21 0.53 1.71
CA LYS A 32 -17.36 1.71 2.56
C LYS A 32 -16.06 2.51 2.56
N THR A 33 -16.14 3.78 2.17
CA THR A 33 -15.01 4.70 2.18
C THR A 33 -14.88 5.47 3.50
N THR A 34 -13.73 6.09 3.73
CA THR A 34 -13.44 7.00 4.85
C THR A 34 -12.59 8.17 4.34
N LYS A 35 -12.87 9.38 4.84
CA LYS A 35 -12.14 10.61 4.48
C LYS A 35 -11.22 11.04 5.61
N PHE A 36 -9.97 11.37 5.31
CA PHE A 36 -9.02 12.01 6.23
C PHE A 36 -7.85 12.64 5.46
N GLY A 37 -7.18 13.63 6.05
CA GLY A 37 -6.02 14.27 5.43
C GLY A 37 -4.77 13.42 5.61
N SER A 38 -3.96 13.26 4.56
CA SER A 38 -2.70 12.51 4.57
C SER A 38 -1.55 13.34 3.99
N ASP A 39 -0.33 13.06 4.43
CA ASP A 39 0.90 13.65 3.88
C ASP A 39 1.38 12.85 2.66
N VAL A 40 1.22 11.52 2.72
CA VAL A 40 1.53 10.58 1.62
C VAL A 40 0.39 9.61 1.43
N VAL A 41 0.12 9.23 0.18
CA VAL A 41 -0.84 8.17 -0.14
C VAL A 41 -0.22 7.15 -1.07
N LEU A 42 -0.29 5.88 -0.68
CA LEU A 42 0.17 4.74 -1.46
C LEU A 42 -1.03 4.03 -2.09
N SER A 43 -0.87 3.54 -3.32
CA SER A 43 -1.84 2.65 -3.94
C SER A 43 -1.15 1.47 -4.62
N ASN A 44 -1.42 0.27 -4.11
CA ASN A 44 -0.82 -0.94 -4.64
C ASN A 44 -1.25 -1.25 -6.08
N VAL A 45 -2.48 -0.91 -6.48
CA VAL A 45 -2.97 -1.24 -7.83
C VAL A 45 -3.84 -0.13 -8.37
N PHE A 46 -3.77 0.10 -9.68
CA PHE A 46 -4.69 1.04 -10.33
C PHE A 46 -6.11 0.45 -10.42
N HIS A 47 -6.86 0.53 -9.31
CA HIS A 47 -8.22 0.01 -9.19
C HIS A 47 -9.08 0.92 -8.29
N LYS A 48 -10.40 0.93 -8.51
CA LYS A 48 -11.35 1.76 -7.76
C LYS A 48 -11.34 1.49 -6.25
N ASP A 49 -11.01 0.27 -5.85
CA ASP A 49 -10.94 -0.11 -4.43
C ASP A 49 -9.64 0.38 -3.76
N PHE A 50 -8.69 0.94 -4.53
CA PHE A 50 -7.34 1.32 -4.08
C PHE A 50 -6.99 2.80 -4.38
N ASN A 51 -7.80 3.50 -5.19
CA ASN A 51 -7.47 4.82 -5.77
C ASN A 51 -8.40 5.98 -5.35
N GLY A 52 -8.95 5.96 -4.14
CA GLY A 52 -9.75 7.04 -3.57
C GLY A 52 -8.95 8.27 -3.13
N PHE A 53 -8.01 8.74 -3.95
CA PHE A 53 -7.08 9.83 -3.61
C PHE A 53 -7.78 11.14 -3.21
N ASP A 54 -8.92 11.45 -3.82
CA ASP A 54 -9.72 12.65 -3.52
C ASP A 54 -10.20 12.71 -2.06
N PHE A 55 -10.30 11.56 -1.39
CA PHE A 55 -10.68 11.50 0.02
C PHE A 55 -9.51 11.70 0.98
N MET A 56 -8.28 11.76 0.46
CA MET A 56 -7.06 11.88 1.25
C MET A 56 -6.59 13.33 1.43
N SER A 57 -7.26 14.30 0.79
CA SER A 57 -7.14 15.73 1.09
C SER A 57 -8.24 16.19 2.06
N PHE A 58 -7.81 16.71 3.21
CA PHE A 58 -8.71 17.25 4.23
C PHE A 58 -7.98 18.20 5.18
N GLY A 59 -8.60 19.35 5.46
CA GLY A 59 -7.94 20.44 6.19
C GLY A 59 -6.81 21.03 5.35
N ASP A 60 -5.65 21.22 5.96
CA ASP A 60 -4.47 21.81 5.30
C ASP A 60 -3.54 20.76 4.68
N ARG A 61 -3.94 19.49 4.64
CA ARG A 61 -3.12 18.38 4.09
C ARG A 61 -3.47 18.10 2.63
N GLU A 62 -2.47 18.25 1.76
CA GLU A 62 -2.48 17.84 0.36
C GLU A 62 -1.47 16.70 0.15
N PRO A 63 -1.92 15.46 -0.11
CA PRO A 63 -1.03 14.31 -0.11
C PRO A 63 -0.16 14.21 -1.36
N PHE A 64 1.08 13.75 -1.18
CA PHE A 64 1.86 13.22 -2.30
C PHE A 64 1.39 11.78 -2.64
N ILE A 65 1.02 11.54 -3.90
CA ILE A 65 0.45 10.26 -4.34
C ILE A 65 1.52 9.39 -5.00
N ILE A 66 1.74 8.21 -4.43
CA ILE A 66 2.62 7.16 -4.97
C ILE A 66 1.74 5.99 -5.45
N LYS A 67 1.79 5.72 -6.75
CA LYS A 67 0.93 4.72 -7.43
C LYS A 67 1.69 3.84 -8.41
N GLY A 68 3.00 3.73 -8.22
CA GLY A 68 3.89 2.96 -9.09
C GLY A 68 5.25 2.71 -8.45
N PRO A 69 6.11 1.93 -9.13
CA PRO A 69 7.45 1.60 -8.65
C PRO A 69 8.40 2.79 -8.69
N GLY A 70 9.41 2.75 -7.83
CA GLY A 70 10.41 3.81 -7.66
C GLY A 70 10.90 3.94 -6.22
N GLU A 71 11.84 4.85 -6.00
CA GLU A 71 12.29 5.23 -4.65
C GLU A 71 11.83 6.65 -4.37
N TYR A 72 11.33 6.88 -3.16
CA TYR A 72 10.70 8.12 -2.75
C TYR A 72 11.16 8.49 -1.33
N GLU A 73 11.40 9.78 -1.11
CA GLU A 73 11.62 10.35 0.22
C GLU A 73 10.68 11.54 0.38
N ILE A 74 9.64 11.37 1.20
CA ILE A 74 8.65 12.43 1.46
C ILE A 74 8.46 12.55 2.96
N ALA A 75 8.58 13.78 3.48
CA ALA A 75 8.35 14.08 4.89
C ALA A 75 9.14 13.16 5.84
N ASP A 76 10.43 12.94 5.51
CA ASP A 76 11.36 12.07 6.22
C ASP A 76 10.97 10.58 6.24
N VAL A 77 10.07 10.17 5.34
CA VAL A 77 9.71 8.76 5.10
C VAL A 77 10.39 8.27 3.84
N PHE A 78 11.24 7.27 4.00
CA PHE A 78 11.86 6.55 2.89
C PHE A 78 10.94 5.42 2.44
N ILE A 79 10.57 5.43 1.16
CA ILE A 79 9.65 4.47 0.56
C ILE A 79 10.31 3.88 -0.68
N LYS A 80 10.45 2.56 -0.73
CA LYS A 80 10.82 1.86 -1.96
C LYS A 80 9.62 1.09 -2.48
N ALA A 81 9.32 1.26 -3.76
CA ALA A 81 8.17 0.71 -4.42
C ALA A 81 8.61 -0.24 -5.53
N PHE A 82 8.17 -1.49 -5.44
CA PHE A 82 8.53 -2.58 -6.36
C PHE A 82 7.31 -2.98 -7.17
N GLY A 83 7.42 -2.93 -8.50
CA GLY A 83 6.34 -3.23 -9.42
C GLY A 83 6.44 -4.64 -9.99
N PHE A 84 5.30 -5.30 -10.13
CA PHE A 84 5.17 -6.66 -10.68
C PHE A 84 3.86 -6.78 -11.44
N VAL A 85 3.81 -7.72 -12.39
CA VAL A 85 2.56 -8.05 -13.09
C VAL A 85 1.86 -9.16 -12.33
N SER A 86 0.61 -8.92 -11.94
CA SER A 86 -0.25 -9.90 -11.27
C SER A 86 -1.65 -9.87 -11.89
N LYS A 87 -2.38 -10.97 -11.79
CA LYS A 87 -3.80 -10.99 -12.13
C LYS A 87 -4.60 -10.37 -11.00
N PHE A 88 -5.44 -9.40 -11.34
CA PHE A 88 -6.34 -8.75 -10.41
C PHE A 88 -7.64 -8.41 -11.13
N ASP A 89 -8.79 -8.83 -10.59
CA ASP A 89 -10.11 -8.73 -11.24
C ASP A 89 -10.13 -9.37 -12.65
N GLY A 90 -9.41 -10.49 -12.80
CA GLY A 90 -9.33 -11.24 -14.06
C GLY A 90 -8.41 -10.66 -15.15
N GLU A 91 -7.77 -9.52 -14.89
CA GLU A 91 -6.88 -8.83 -15.84
C GLU A 91 -5.45 -8.78 -15.33
N ASP A 92 -4.47 -8.82 -16.25
CA ASP A 92 -3.08 -8.56 -15.90
C ASP A 92 -2.91 -7.08 -15.58
N ARG A 93 -2.45 -6.78 -14.36
CA ARG A 93 -2.21 -5.40 -13.88
C ARG A 93 -0.83 -5.27 -13.30
N VAL A 94 -0.29 -4.05 -13.41
CA VAL A 94 0.87 -3.66 -12.62
C VAL A 94 0.40 -3.43 -11.19
N VAL A 95 0.94 -4.23 -10.28
CA VAL A 95 0.73 -4.11 -8.85
C VAL A 95 2.07 -3.70 -8.23
N THR A 96 2.02 -2.88 -7.19
CA THR A 96 3.16 -2.31 -6.51
C THR A 96 3.15 -2.72 -5.05
N SER A 97 4.27 -3.22 -4.54
CA SER A 97 4.51 -3.44 -3.10
C SER A 97 5.51 -2.39 -2.60
N TYR A 98 5.45 -2.06 -1.31
CA TYR A 98 6.23 -0.97 -0.73
C TYR A 98 7.02 -1.45 0.48
N THR A 99 8.26 -1.01 0.64
CA THR A 99 8.88 -0.91 1.96
C THR A 99 8.84 0.54 2.41
N MET A 100 8.56 0.77 3.70
CA MET A 100 8.62 2.09 4.32
C MET A 100 9.48 2.04 5.57
N LEU A 101 10.42 2.97 5.70
CA LEU A 101 11.18 3.16 6.94
C LEU A 101 10.53 4.29 7.75
N LEU A 102 9.99 3.94 8.92
CA LEU A 102 9.28 4.84 9.83
C LEU A 102 9.89 4.74 11.23
N ASP A 103 10.60 5.79 11.67
CA ASP A 103 11.20 5.85 13.01
C ASP A 103 12.06 4.62 13.34
N GLY A 104 12.88 4.20 12.37
CA GLY A 104 13.72 3.01 12.50
C GLY A 104 13.01 1.67 12.31
N ILE A 105 11.69 1.66 12.08
CA ILE A 105 10.90 0.44 11.83
C ILE A 105 10.68 0.29 10.32
N ASN A 106 11.10 -0.84 9.76
CA ASN A 106 10.83 -1.19 8.37
C ASN A 106 9.48 -1.90 8.25
N VAL A 107 8.58 -1.33 7.45
CA VAL A 107 7.25 -1.88 7.17
C VAL A 107 7.20 -2.35 5.72
N GLY A 108 7.02 -3.65 5.51
CA GLY A 108 6.80 -4.26 4.19
C GLY A 108 5.30 -4.37 3.91
N ILE A 109 4.83 -3.69 2.89
CA ILE A 109 3.43 -3.67 2.43
C ILE A 109 3.35 -4.36 1.08
N PHE A 110 2.54 -5.41 1.01
CA PHE A 110 2.43 -6.26 -0.16
C PHE A 110 1.17 -5.90 -0.94
N GLY A 111 1.31 -5.61 -2.23
CA GLY A 111 0.14 -5.51 -3.10
C GLY A 111 -0.58 -6.86 -3.27
N PRO A 112 -1.77 -6.88 -3.88
CA PRO A 112 -2.46 -8.12 -4.22
C PRO A 112 -1.61 -8.96 -5.20
N ILE A 113 -0.94 -9.96 -4.65
CA ILE A 113 -0.16 -10.97 -5.38
C ILE A 113 -0.61 -12.36 -4.98
N THR A 114 -0.44 -13.31 -5.88
CA THR A 114 -0.86 -14.70 -5.68
C THR A 114 0.29 -15.63 -5.38
N SER A 115 1.54 -15.21 -5.60
CA SER A 115 2.73 -16.04 -5.34
C SER A 115 3.98 -15.20 -5.06
N GLY A 116 4.85 -15.73 -4.19
CA GLY A 116 6.12 -15.09 -3.82
C GLY A 116 7.21 -15.18 -4.90
N ASP A 117 7.06 -16.02 -5.91
CA ASP A 117 7.98 -16.12 -7.05
C ASP A 117 7.94 -14.90 -7.98
N GLN A 118 6.97 -14.00 -7.78
CA GLN A 118 6.84 -12.74 -8.52
C GLN A 118 7.84 -11.66 -8.06
N PHE A 119 8.56 -11.86 -6.95
CA PHE A 119 9.57 -10.93 -6.46
C PHE A 119 10.90 -11.10 -7.19
N SER A 120 11.51 -9.98 -7.61
CA SER A 120 12.93 -9.97 -7.96
C SER A 120 13.78 -10.25 -6.72
N ASN A 121 15.02 -10.70 -6.92
CA ASN A 121 15.96 -10.90 -5.81
C ASN A 121 16.14 -9.62 -4.99
N ASP A 122 16.30 -8.47 -5.65
CA ASP A 122 16.45 -7.18 -4.98
C ASP A 122 15.21 -6.82 -4.14
N ALA A 123 14.01 -7.08 -4.66
CA ALA A 123 12.77 -6.86 -3.91
C ALA A 123 12.72 -7.81 -2.70
N PHE A 124 13.02 -9.09 -2.89
CA PHE A 124 13.03 -10.09 -1.82
C PHE A 124 14.01 -9.74 -0.70
N GLU A 125 15.23 -9.32 -1.04
CA GLU A 125 16.23 -8.86 -0.08
C GLU A 125 15.76 -7.62 0.69
N GLU A 126 15.09 -6.69 0.03
CA GLU A 126 14.57 -5.49 0.69
C GLU A 126 13.41 -5.82 1.63
N PHE A 127 12.43 -6.62 1.18
CA PHE A 127 11.32 -7.04 2.03
C PHE A 127 11.77 -7.88 3.22
N SER A 128 12.84 -8.67 3.08
CA SER A 128 13.42 -9.47 4.17
C SER A 128 13.98 -8.64 5.34
N LYS A 129 14.15 -7.33 5.15
CA LYS A 129 14.57 -6.39 6.21
C LYS A 129 13.39 -5.84 7.02
N SER A 130 12.15 -6.20 6.67
CA SER A 130 10.95 -5.65 7.30
C SER A 130 10.76 -6.20 8.71
N ASP A 131 10.45 -5.32 9.66
CA ASP A 131 10.05 -5.68 11.03
C ASP A 131 8.55 -6.02 11.08
N VAL A 132 7.76 -5.38 10.20
CA VAL A 132 6.30 -5.56 10.12
C VAL A 132 5.92 -5.89 8.68
N PHE A 133 5.22 -7.00 8.49
CA PHE A 133 4.65 -7.41 7.21
C PHE A 133 3.15 -7.13 7.18
N ILE A 134 2.69 -6.48 6.11
CA ILE A 134 1.30 -6.17 5.85
C ILE A 134 0.95 -6.74 4.49
N LEU A 135 0.17 -7.81 4.47
CA LEU A 135 -0.20 -8.53 3.26
C LEU A 135 -1.70 -8.84 3.23
N PRO A 136 -2.36 -8.72 2.07
CA PRO A 136 -3.73 -9.18 1.91
C PRO A 136 -3.74 -10.70 1.78
N ILE A 137 -4.53 -11.38 2.63
CA ILE A 137 -4.72 -12.84 2.59
C ILE A 137 -6.22 -13.11 2.49
N GLY A 138 -6.68 -13.41 1.27
CA GLY A 138 -8.08 -13.75 0.99
C GLY A 138 -8.25 -14.90 0.00
N GLY A 139 -7.18 -15.36 -0.64
CA GLY A 139 -7.25 -16.20 -1.84
C GLY A 139 -7.75 -15.41 -3.07
N GLY A 140 -7.84 -16.09 -4.21
CA GLY A 140 -8.23 -15.47 -5.48
C GLY A 140 -7.10 -14.59 -6.02
N ASP A 141 -7.30 -13.27 -6.02
CA ASP A 141 -6.33 -12.26 -6.50
C ASP A 141 -5.25 -11.90 -5.47
N THR A 142 -5.22 -12.60 -4.33
CA THR A 142 -4.28 -12.39 -3.22
C THR A 142 -3.74 -13.73 -2.74
N PHE A 143 -2.76 -13.72 -1.82
CA PHE A 143 -2.26 -14.94 -1.21
C PHE A 143 -3.39 -15.76 -0.61
N SER A 144 -3.33 -17.07 -0.83
CA SER A 144 -4.08 -18.00 0.01
C SER A 144 -3.38 -18.14 1.37
N PRO A 145 -4.08 -18.56 2.44
CA PRO A 145 -3.44 -18.83 3.72
C PRO A 145 -2.31 -19.87 3.65
N LYS A 146 -2.26 -20.70 2.61
CA LYS A 146 -1.19 -21.70 2.40
C LYS A 146 0.05 -21.10 1.73
N ASP A 147 -0.15 -20.07 0.91
CA ASP A 147 0.91 -19.46 0.12
C ASP A 147 1.55 -18.24 0.83
N ALA A 148 0.96 -17.83 1.96
CA ALA A 148 1.42 -16.74 2.83
C ALA A 148 2.48 -17.16 3.84
#